data_AF-A0A947FPQ1-F1
#
_entry.id   AF-A0A947FPQ1-F1
#
_cell.length_a   1.000
_cell.length_b   1.000
_cell.length_c   1.000
_cell.angle_alpha   90.00
_cell.angle_beta   90.00
_cell.angle_gamma   90.00
#
_symmetry.space_group_name_H-M   'P 1'
#
loop_
_entity.id
_entity.type
_entity.pdbx_description
1 polymer ?
#
loop_
_entity_poly.entity_id
_entity_poly.type
_entity_poly.pdbx_seq_one_letter_code
_entity_poly.pdbx_strand_id
1 'polypeptide(L)'
;MSLDELVGIRYVITCMSIEQITASLVVLLLLAFIAEPISRLLRLPYSSVLVMIGFLASEIAVMSGIDTGLRADNFHDLIFYVFIPVLVFESAYKINKKLLVQNIVPVIVLAVMGLLLTAAIAAIGLYFGIAHPVGFPLIAALLTGAILAATDPAAVVSRLREIGAPDRLSVLLEGESLFNDATAIVLFGLFISMTLSLENSLTASAVIIEFLKIFLGGLVLGVIAGLVVGMMAKVAGPA
;
A
#
# COMPACT_ATOMS: atom_id res chain seq x y z
N MET A 1 4.75 -17.50 -9.23
CA MET A 1 3.37 -17.84 -8.90
C MET A 1 3.31 -19.35 -8.69
N SER A 2 3.52 -19.78 -7.45
CA SER A 2 3.48 -21.21 -7.11
C SER A 2 2.02 -21.68 -7.13
N LEU A 3 1.81 -22.98 -7.34
CA LEU A 3 0.49 -23.60 -7.24
C LEU A 3 -0.17 -23.35 -5.87
N ASP A 4 0.63 -23.11 -4.83
CA ASP A 4 0.16 -22.83 -3.47
C ASP A 4 -0.46 -21.43 -3.33
N GLU A 5 0.06 -20.40 -4.01
CA GLU A 5 -0.57 -19.06 -4.04
C GLU A 5 -1.93 -19.09 -4.77
N LEU A 6 -2.02 -19.86 -5.87
CA LEU A 6 -3.27 -20.10 -6.58
C LEU A 6 -4.29 -20.90 -5.75
N VAL A 7 -3.81 -21.83 -4.93
CA VAL A 7 -4.65 -22.61 -4.01
C VAL A 7 -5.10 -21.79 -2.80
N GLY A 8 -4.26 -20.87 -2.29
CA GLY A 8 -4.62 -19.92 -1.22
C GLY A 8 -5.74 -18.97 -1.63
N ILE A 9 -5.63 -18.34 -2.81
CA ILE A 9 -6.69 -17.52 -3.40
C ILE A 9 -7.96 -18.35 -3.61
N ARG A 10 -7.81 -19.60 -4.07
CA ARG A 10 -8.95 -20.51 -4.24
C ARG A 10 -9.60 -20.84 -2.90
N TYR A 11 -8.84 -21.02 -1.82
CA TYR A 11 -9.37 -21.30 -0.48
C TYR A 11 -10.16 -20.12 0.10
N VAL A 12 -9.69 -18.88 -0.09
CA VAL A 12 -10.40 -17.66 0.33
C VAL A 12 -11.77 -17.56 -0.37
N ILE A 13 -11.82 -17.83 -1.67
CA ILE A 13 -13.08 -17.85 -2.46
C ILE A 13 -13.95 -19.09 -2.14
N THR A 14 -13.36 -20.20 -1.68
CA THR A 14 -14.09 -21.46 -1.43
C THR A 14 -14.72 -21.50 -0.03
N CYS A 15 -14.19 -20.77 0.96
CA CYS A 15 -14.71 -20.79 2.33
C CYS A 15 -15.80 -19.73 2.60
N MET A 16 -15.78 -18.60 1.87
CA MET A 16 -16.85 -17.60 1.89
C MET A 16 -17.71 -17.74 0.63
N SER A 17 -19.02 -17.86 0.80
CA SER A 17 -19.92 -17.79 -0.36
C SER A 17 -19.79 -16.43 -1.05
N ILE A 18 -19.91 -16.39 -2.38
CA ILE A 18 -19.91 -15.12 -3.15
C ILE A 18 -20.95 -14.14 -2.59
N GLU A 19 -22.06 -14.67 -2.07
CA GLU A 19 -23.10 -13.90 -1.38
C GLU A 19 -22.56 -13.19 -0.13
N GLN A 20 -21.78 -13.87 0.73
CA GLN A 20 -21.17 -13.26 1.92
C GLN A 20 -20.12 -12.20 1.57
N ILE A 21 -19.27 -12.45 0.56
CA ILE A 21 -18.30 -11.46 0.08
C ILE A 21 -19.03 -10.22 -0.45
N THR A 22 -20.06 -10.43 -1.27
CA THR A 22 -20.84 -9.32 -1.84
C THR A 22 -21.56 -8.55 -0.73
N ALA A 23 -22.22 -9.24 0.21
CA ALA A 23 -22.92 -8.61 1.32
C ALA A 23 -21.98 -7.80 2.22
N SER A 24 -20.82 -8.35 2.58
CA SER A 24 -19.81 -7.65 3.38
C SER A 24 -19.26 -6.41 2.67
N LEU A 25 -18.96 -6.49 1.36
CA LEU A 25 -18.56 -5.33 0.57
C LEU A 25 -19.65 -4.26 0.51
N VAL A 26 -20.92 -4.65 0.34
CA VAL A 26 -22.05 -3.70 0.35
C VAL A 26 -22.16 -3.02 1.70
N VAL A 27 -22.04 -3.76 2.81
CA VAL A 27 -22.05 -3.17 4.16
C VAL A 27 -20.89 -2.20 4.35
N LEU A 28 -19.66 -2.57 3.94
CA LEU A 28 -18.49 -1.69 4.01
C LEU A 28 -18.67 -0.41 3.18
N LEU A 29 -19.28 -0.51 1.98
CA LEU A 29 -19.60 0.64 1.15
C LEU A 29 -20.66 1.55 1.79
N LEU A 30 -21.69 0.98 2.42
CA LEU A 30 -22.70 1.75 3.14
C LEU A 30 -22.10 2.48 4.35
N LEU A 31 -21.21 1.81 5.10
CA LEU A 31 -20.48 2.42 6.20
C LEU A 31 -19.59 3.57 5.71
N ALA A 32 -18.90 3.40 4.58
CA ALA A 32 -18.11 4.45 3.95
C ALA A 32 -18.98 5.66 3.55
N PHE A 33 -20.16 5.43 2.97
CA PHE A 33 -21.11 6.50 2.65
C PHE A 33 -21.58 7.28 3.90
N ILE A 34 -21.79 6.58 5.01
CA ILE A 34 -22.17 7.20 6.30
C ILE A 34 -20.98 7.94 6.94
N ALA A 35 -19.75 7.50 6.67
CA ALA A 35 -18.54 8.12 7.22
C ALA A 35 -18.35 9.57 6.75
N GLU A 36 -18.75 9.90 5.52
CA GLU A 36 -18.59 11.26 4.97
C GLU A 36 -19.37 12.34 5.74
N PRO A 37 -20.70 12.24 5.95
CA PRO A 37 -21.43 13.24 6.73
C PRO A 37 -20.92 13.32 8.19
N ILE A 38 -20.50 12.19 8.78
CA ILE A 38 -19.93 12.15 10.13
C ILE A 38 -18.57 12.88 10.16
N SER A 39 -17.71 12.67 9.17
CA SER A 39 -16.42 13.36 9.03
C SER A 39 -16.60 14.87 8.94
N ARG A 40 -17.58 15.34 8.16
CA ARG A 40 -17.90 16.77 8.07
C ARG A 40 -18.45 17.33 9.39
N LEU A 41 -19.30 16.57 10.08
CA LEU A 41 -19.89 16.97 11.36
C LEU A 41 -18.83 17.09 12.47
N LEU A 42 -17.94 16.11 12.57
CA LEU A 42 -16.88 16.06 13.58
C LEU A 42 -15.63 16.88 13.20
N ARG A 43 -15.55 17.35 11.95
CA ARG A 43 -14.37 18.04 11.37
C ARG A 43 -13.08 17.21 11.49
N LEU A 44 -13.20 15.89 11.34
CA LEU A 44 -12.07 14.96 11.36
C LEU A 44 -11.74 14.49 9.94
N PRO A 45 -10.47 14.12 9.64
CA PRO A 45 -10.11 13.52 8.36
C PRO A 45 -10.96 12.29 8.05
N TYR A 46 -11.38 12.16 6.79
CA TYR A 46 -12.27 11.08 6.34
C TYR A 46 -11.70 9.69 6.65
N SER A 47 -10.39 9.48 6.44
CA SER A 47 -9.71 8.22 6.75
C SER A 47 -9.79 7.84 8.23
N SER A 48 -9.64 8.81 9.14
CA SER A 48 -9.74 8.56 10.58
C SER A 48 -11.15 8.14 10.99
N VAL A 49 -12.19 8.75 10.41
CA VAL A 49 -13.58 8.38 10.67
C VAL A 49 -13.90 7.00 10.10
N LEU A 50 -13.38 6.67 8.93
CA LEU A 50 -13.54 5.35 8.32
C LEU A 50 -12.95 4.24 9.21
N VAL A 51 -11.76 4.46 9.78
CA VAL A 51 -11.13 3.51 10.73
C VAL A 51 -11.98 3.35 11.99
N MET A 52 -12.47 4.45 12.58
CA MET A 52 -13.31 4.39 13.77
C MET A 52 -14.63 3.64 13.51
N ILE A 53 -15.31 3.93 12.41
CA ILE A 53 -16.57 3.27 12.04
C ILE A 53 -16.32 1.79 11.74
N GLY A 54 -15.25 1.46 11.00
CA GLY A 54 -14.89 0.07 10.71
C GLY A 54 -14.59 -0.73 11.98
N PHE A 55 -13.84 -0.14 12.92
CA PHE A 55 -13.55 -0.77 14.22
C PHE A 55 -14.83 -0.99 15.04
N LEU A 56 -15.68 0.03 15.19
CA LEU A 56 -16.94 -0.10 15.93
C LEU A 56 -17.89 -1.11 15.28
N ALA A 57 -18.00 -1.12 13.95
CA ALA A 57 -18.80 -2.09 13.22
C ALA A 57 -18.29 -3.52 13.41
N SER A 58 -16.97 -3.70 13.41
CA SER A 58 -16.33 -5.00 13.71
C SER A 58 -16.66 -5.48 15.12
N GLU A 59 -16.50 -4.63 16.14
CA GLU A 59 -16.83 -4.98 17.52
C GLU A 59 -18.32 -5.31 17.70
N ILE A 60 -19.23 -4.54 17.08
CA ILE A 60 -20.67 -4.81 17.12
C ILE A 60 -21.00 -6.14 16.45
N ALA A 61 -20.38 -6.47 15.31
CA ALA A 61 -20.59 -7.74 14.63
C ALA A 61 -20.15 -8.92 15.51
N VAL A 62 -18.97 -8.83 16.14
CA VAL A 62 -18.46 -9.84 17.07
C VAL A 62 -19.39 -10.00 18.29
N MET A 63 -19.81 -8.90 18.91
CA MET A 63 -20.75 -8.92 20.04
C MET A 63 -22.10 -9.53 19.68
N SER A 64 -22.53 -9.38 18.42
CA SER A 64 -23.79 -9.94 17.91
C SER A 64 -23.67 -11.39 17.43
N GLY A 65 -22.48 -11.99 17.52
CA GLY A 65 -22.22 -13.35 17.05
C GLY A 65 -22.25 -13.50 15.53
N ILE A 66 -22.12 -12.39 14.78
CA ILE A 66 -22.10 -12.39 13.32
C ILE A 66 -20.67 -12.66 12.85
N ASP A 67 -20.42 -13.85 12.29
CA ASP A 67 -19.16 -14.13 11.59
C ASP A 67 -19.25 -13.58 10.16
N THR A 68 -18.48 -12.54 9.88
CA THR A 68 -18.40 -11.91 8.56
C THR A 68 -17.57 -12.73 7.57
N GLY A 69 -16.82 -13.74 8.03
CA GLY A 69 -15.84 -14.47 7.24
C GLY A 69 -14.58 -13.67 6.89
N LEU A 70 -14.56 -12.37 7.18
CA LEU A 70 -13.43 -11.48 7.00
C LEU A 70 -12.44 -11.70 8.14
N ARG A 71 -11.32 -12.37 7.82
CA ARG A 71 -10.19 -12.55 8.72
C ARG A 71 -8.98 -11.78 8.23
N ALA A 72 -8.02 -11.54 9.11
CA ALA A 72 -6.78 -10.84 8.77
C ALA A 72 -6.09 -11.44 7.54
N ASP A 73 -6.00 -12.77 7.47
CA ASP A 73 -5.33 -13.49 6.39
C ASP A 73 -6.06 -13.31 5.04
N ASN A 74 -7.38 -13.55 5.02
CA ASN A 74 -8.20 -13.41 3.81
C ASN A 74 -8.27 -11.96 3.33
N PHE A 75 -8.35 -11.02 4.27
CA PHE A 75 -8.41 -9.60 3.95
C PHE A 75 -7.07 -9.09 3.43
N HIS A 76 -5.95 -9.58 3.98
CA HIS A 76 -4.61 -9.31 3.46
C HIS A 76 -4.50 -9.68 1.98
N ASP A 77 -4.87 -10.90 1.61
CA ASP A 77 -4.82 -11.36 0.22
C ASP A 77 -5.69 -10.50 -0.70
N LEU A 78 -6.90 -10.16 -0.25
CA LEU A 78 -7.80 -9.30 -1.01
C LEU A 78 -7.21 -7.91 -1.25
N ILE A 79 -6.62 -7.30 -0.22
CA ILE A 79 -5.95 -6.00 -0.33
C ILE A 79 -4.76 -6.08 -1.29
N PHE A 80 -3.87 -7.06 -1.12
CA PHE A 80 -2.63 -7.15 -1.88
C PHE A 80 -2.84 -7.55 -3.34
N TYR A 81 -3.74 -8.47 -3.64
CA TYR A 81 -3.93 -8.99 -4.99
C TYR A 81 -5.03 -8.29 -5.79
N VAL A 82 -6.00 -7.66 -5.13
CA VAL A 82 -7.14 -7.01 -5.81
C VAL A 82 -7.07 -5.50 -5.69
N PHE A 83 -7.05 -4.97 -4.46
CA PHE A 83 -7.19 -3.52 -4.26
C PHE A 83 -5.92 -2.74 -4.62
N ILE A 84 -4.75 -3.13 -4.10
CA ILE A 84 -3.49 -2.41 -4.35
C ILE A 84 -3.19 -2.32 -5.86
N PRO A 85 -3.23 -3.40 -6.67
CA PRO A 85 -2.94 -3.30 -8.09
C PRO A 85 -3.90 -2.36 -8.83
N VAL A 86 -5.19 -2.39 -8.50
CA VAL A 86 -6.21 -1.52 -9.11
C VAL A 86 -5.98 -0.06 -8.72
N LEU A 87 -5.73 0.22 -7.43
CA LEU A 87 -5.50 1.57 -6.92
C LEU A 87 -4.22 2.19 -7.48
N VAL A 88 -3.12 1.42 -7.48
CA VAL A 88 -1.83 1.85 -8.04
C VAL A 88 -1.94 2.10 -9.54
N PHE A 89 -2.66 1.24 -10.28
CA PHE A 89 -2.90 1.45 -11.71
C PHE A 89 -3.72 2.72 -11.97
N GLU A 90 -4.78 2.95 -11.21
CA GLU A 90 -5.64 4.13 -11.34
C GLU A 90 -4.87 5.43 -11.10
N SER A 91 -4.10 5.48 -10.01
CA SER A 91 -3.22 6.60 -9.67
C SER A 91 -2.18 6.84 -10.77
N ALA A 92 -1.52 5.78 -11.25
CA ALA A 92 -0.54 5.89 -12.34
C ALA A 92 -1.16 6.40 -13.64
N TYR A 93 -2.41 6.01 -13.93
CA TYR A 93 -3.12 6.41 -15.15
C TYR A 93 -3.52 7.89 -15.15
N LYS A 94 -3.85 8.46 -13.99
CA LYS A 94 -4.27 9.86 -13.85
C LYS A 94 -3.11 10.87 -13.87
N ILE A 95 -1.89 10.44 -13.53
CA ILE A 95 -0.74 11.35 -13.44
C ILE A 95 -0.37 11.92 -14.82
N ASN A 96 -0.05 13.22 -14.85
CA ASN A 96 0.46 13.86 -16.07
C ASN A 96 1.84 13.32 -16.44
N LYS A 97 1.86 12.35 -17.37
CA LYS A 97 3.08 11.70 -17.87
C LYS A 97 4.18 12.68 -18.30
N LYS A 98 3.83 13.76 -19.01
CA LYS A 98 4.82 14.71 -19.54
C LYS A 98 5.55 15.42 -18.41
N LEU A 99 4.80 15.92 -17.43
CA LEU A 99 5.36 16.58 -16.24
C LEU A 99 6.10 15.60 -15.34
N LEU A 100 5.62 14.37 -15.21
CA LEU A 100 6.27 13.32 -14.42
C LEU A 100 7.65 13.00 -15.00
N VAL A 101 7.75 12.75 -16.31
CA VAL A 101 9.03 12.45 -16.98
C VAL A 101 10.02 13.63 -16.83
N GLN A 102 9.53 14.87 -16.91
CA GLN A 102 10.37 16.06 -16.69
C GLN A 102 10.89 16.20 -15.25
N ASN A 103 10.23 15.58 -14.27
CA ASN A 103 10.57 15.68 -12.85
C ASN A 103 10.88 14.31 -12.22
N ILE A 104 11.19 13.29 -13.03
CA ILE A 104 11.33 11.91 -12.56
C ILE A 104 12.47 11.75 -11.56
N VAL A 105 13.57 12.50 -11.72
CA VAL A 105 14.74 12.41 -10.84
C VAL A 105 14.38 12.85 -9.41
N PRO A 106 13.84 14.06 -9.16
CA PRO A 106 13.35 14.44 -7.84
C PRO A 106 12.34 13.45 -7.25
N VAL A 107 11.39 12.97 -8.07
CA VAL A 107 10.35 12.02 -7.63
C VAL A 107 10.97 10.73 -7.11
N ILE A 108 11.85 10.09 -7.87
CA ILE A 108 12.48 8.83 -7.49
C ILE A 108 13.43 9.01 -6.29
N VAL A 109 14.15 10.14 -6.21
CA VAL A 109 15.00 10.43 -5.05
C VAL A 109 14.17 10.53 -3.77
N LEU A 110 13.05 11.25 -3.80
CA LEU A 110 12.17 11.37 -2.63
C LEU A 110 11.50 10.04 -2.29
N ALA A 111 10.92 9.37 -3.29
CA ALA A 111 10.18 8.12 -3.10
C ALA A 111 11.04 6.94 -2.66
N VAL A 112 12.32 6.90 -3.03
CA VAL A 112 13.23 5.80 -2.66
C VAL A 112 14.14 6.21 -1.52
N MET A 113 15.00 7.21 -1.72
CA MET A 113 15.99 7.59 -0.70
C MET A 113 15.33 8.29 0.49
N GLY A 114 14.34 9.16 0.23
CA GLY A 114 13.56 9.83 1.27
C GLY A 114 12.77 8.82 2.10
N LEU A 115 12.14 7.83 1.47
CA LEU A 115 11.47 6.72 2.15
C LEU A 115 12.45 5.94 3.02
N LEU A 116 13.54 5.43 2.45
CA LEU A 116 14.51 4.61 3.18
C LEU A 116 15.07 5.35 4.41
N LEU A 117 15.35 6.64 4.26
CA LEU A 117 15.79 7.48 5.37
C LEU A 117 14.69 7.64 6.43
N THR A 118 13.45 7.94 6.02
CA THR A 118 12.30 8.06 6.92
C THR A 118 12.05 6.75 7.68
N ALA A 119 12.08 5.62 6.98
CA ALA A 119 11.91 4.30 7.57
C ALA A 119 13.01 3.98 8.59
N ALA A 120 14.27 4.27 8.26
CA ALA A 120 15.40 4.07 9.16
C ALA A 120 15.29 4.96 10.41
N ILE A 121 14.97 6.24 10.24
CA ILE A 121 14.79 7.18 11.37
C ILE A 121 13.64 6.73 12.25
N ALA A 122 12.49 6.36 11.67
CA ALA A 122 11.34 5.89 12.42
C ALA A 122 11.65 4.59 13.18
N ALA A 123 12.31 3.63 12.53
CA ALA A 123 12.71 2.37 13.15
C ALA A 123 13.70 2.58 14.31
N ILE A 124 14.74 3.38 14.10
CA ILE A 124 15.73 3.73 15.13
C ILE A 124 15.06 4.47 16.30
N GLY A 125 14.24 5.49 15.98
CA GLY A 125 13.51 6.27 16.98
C GLY A 125 12.59 5.40 17.82
N LEU A 126 11.88 4.45 17.20
CA LEU A 126 11.01 3.52 17.91
C LEU A 126 11.79 2.51 18.75
N TYR A 127 12.85 1.93 18.19
CA TYR A 127 13.69 0.94 18.86
C TYR A 127 14.32 1.49 20.13
N PHE A 128 14.88 2.70 20.07
CA PHE A 128 15.47 3.36 21.23
C PHE A 128 14.42 4.01 22.14
N GLY A 129 13.32 4.53 21.57
CA GLY A 129 12.27 5.22 22.32
C GLY A 129 11.44 4.32 23.22
N ILE A 130 11.17 3.08 22.79
CA ILE A 130 10.49 2.06 23.62
C ILE A 130 11.40 1.59 24.78
N ALA A 131 12.72 1.70 24.62
CA ALA A 131 13.73 1.32 25.61
C ALA A 131 13.55 -0.10 26.19
N HIS A 132 12.90 -1.02 25.45
CA HIS A 132 12.63 -2.39 25.89
C HIS A 132 13.11 -3.42 24.86
N PRO A 133 14.44 -3.63 24.73
CA PRO A 133 15.04 -4.49 23.71
C PRO A 133 14.65 -5.97 23.82
N VAL A 134 14.15 -6.41 24.98
CA VAL A 134 13.66 -7.78 25.21
C VAL A 134 12.23 -7.98 24.69
N GLY A 135 11.41 -6.92 24.68
CA GLY A 135 10.01 -6.97 24.26
C GLY A 135 9.75 -6.52 22.83
N PHE A 136 10.65 -5.73 22.25
CA PHE A 136 10.49 -5.18 20.89
C PHE A 136 11.73 -5.45 20.03
N PRO A 137 11.71 -6.51 19.20
CA PRO A 137 12.87 -6.88 18.41
C PRO A 137 13.15 -5.84 17.31
N LEU A 138 14.43 -5.68 16.92
CA LEU A 138 14.83 -4.73 15.89
C LEU A 138 14.04 -4.89 14.59
N ILE A 139 13.71 -6.13 14.21
CA ILE A 139 12.92 -6.40 13.00
C ILE A 139 11.49 -5.85 13.10
N ALA A 140 10.87 -5.85 14.29
CA ALA A 140 9.57 -5.21 14.50
C ALA A 140 9.69 -3.68 14.36
N ALA A 141 10.80 -3.09 14.80
CA ALA A 141 11.08 -1.67 14.59
C ALA A 141 11.26 -1.33 13.11
N LEU A 142 11.99 -2.16 12.36
CA LEU A 142 12.20 -2.01 10.92
C LEU A 142 10.89 -2.16 10.13
N LEU A 143 10.08 -3.16 10.45
CA LEU A 143 8.73 -3.35 9.89
C LEU A 143 7.84 -2.14 10.15
N THR A 144 7.85 -1.64 11.39
CA THR A 144 7.05 -0.46 11.76
C THR A 144 7.55 0.79 11.03
N GLY A 145 8.87 0.98 10.92
CA GLY A 145 9.47 2.08 10.17
C GLY A 145 9.11 2.04 8.69
N ALA A 146 9.11 0.86 8.06
CA ALA A 146 8.69 0.69 6.67
C ALA A 146 7.22 1.08 6.46
N ILE A 147 6.32 0.64 7.34
CA ILE A 147 4.89 1.00 7.27
C ILE A 147 4.69 2.51 7.46
N LEU A 148 5.36 3.11 8.45
CA LEU A 148 5.20 4.52 8.79
C LEU A 148 5.82 5.47 7.76
N ALA A 149 6.74 4.99 6.92
CA ALA A 149 7.39 5.80 5.90
C ALA A 149 6.53 5.99 4.63
N ALA A 150 5.53 5.14 4.41
CA ALA A 150 4.56 5.32 3.33
C ALA A 150 3.65 6.54 3.62
N THR A 151 3.48 7.41 2.62
CA THR A 151 2.76 8.68 2.73
C THR A 151 1.69 8.80 1.65
N ASP A 152 0.53 9.33 2.06
CA ASP A 152 -0.56 9.70 1.14
C ASP A 152 -0.73 11.23 1.12
N PRO A 153 -0.30 11.91 0.03
CA PRO A 153 -0.41 13.35 -0.09
C PRO A 153 -1.78 13.77 -0.67
N ALA A 154 -2.72 12.86 -0.95
CA ALA A 154 -3.97 13.20 -1.64
C ALA A 154 -4.74 14.36 -0.98
N ALA A 155 -4.84 14.35 0.35
CA ALA A 155 -5.47 15.43 1.11
C ALA A 155 -4.72 16.77 0.94
N VAL A 156 -3.38 16.75 0.95
CA VAL A 156 -2.55 17.94 0.79
C VAL A 156 -2.60 18.45 -0.66
N VAL A 157 -2.52 17.56 -1.64
CA VAL A 157 -2.60 17.90 -3.08
C VAL A 157 -3.93 18.55 -3.41
N SER A 158 -5.05 18.03 -2.88
CA SER A 158 -6.37 18.64 -3.10
C SER A 158 -6.42 20.09 -2.60
N ARG A 159 -5.89 20.35 -1.40
CA ARG A 159 -5.80 21.71 -0.83
C ARG A 159 -4.84 22.62 -1.59
N LEU A 160 -3.70 22.10 -2.04
CA LEU A 160 -2.75 22.86 -2.84
C LEU A 160 -3.36 23.31 -4.16
N ARG A 161 -4.15 22.46 -4.80
CA ARG A 161 -4.89 22.82 -6.03
C ARG A 161 -5.95 23.89 -5.77
N GLU A 162 -6.68 23.82 -4.65
CA GLU A 162 -7.67 24.85 -4.27
C GLU A 162 -7.04 26.25 -4.14
N ILE A 163 -5.80 26.33 -3.65
CA ILE A 163 -5.08 27.61 -3.49
C ILE A 163 -4.29 28.04 -4.74
N GLY A 164 -4.43 27.34 -5.86
CA GLY A 164 -3.77 27.68 -7.12
C GLY A 164 -2.28 27.33 -7.18
N ALA A 165 -1.83 26.31 -6.44
CA ALA A 165 -0.44 25.85 -6.53
C ALA A 165 -0.11 25.33 -7.94
N PRO A 166 1.16 25.45 -8.39
CA PRO A 166 1.56 24.97 -9.71
C PRO A 166 1.33 23.46 -9.88
N ASP A 167 0.88 23.04 -11.07
CA ASP A 167 0.69 21.62 -11.42
C ASP A 167 1.93 20.77 -11.18
N ARG A 168 3.11 21.37 -11.33
CA ARG A 168 4.40 20.72 -11.02
C ARG A 168 4.46 20.18 -9.60
N LEU A 169 3.94 20.93 -8.61
CA LEU A 169 3.95 20.51 -7.21
C LEU A 169 3.01 19.32 -7.00
N SER A 170 1.82 19.34 -7.63
CA SER A 170 0.89 18.21 -7.59
C SER A 170 1.53 16.95 -8.17
N VAL A 171 2.19 17.05 -9.33
CA VAL A 171 2.86 15.91 -9.97
C VAL A 171 4.05 15.40 -9.16
N LEU A 172 4.80 16.28 -8.50
CA LEU A 172 5.89 15.87 -7.62
C LEU A 172 5.36 15.04 -6.43
N LEU A 173 4.28 15.50 -5.79
CA LEU A 173 3.68 14.81 -4.64
C LEU A 173 2.97 13.51 -5.05
N GLU A 174 2.15 13.54 -6.11
CA GLU A 174 1.49 12.34 -6.63
C GLU A 174 2.49 11.30 -7.12
N GLY A 175 3.55 11.74 -7.82
CA GLY A 175 4.62 10.87 -8.26
C GLY A 175 5.39 10.27 -7.07
N GLU A 176 5.76 11.10 -6.09
CA GLU A 176 6.46 10.64 -4.88
C GLU A 176 5.65 9.55 -4.18
N SER A 177 4.39 9.79 -3.84
CA SER A 177 3.50 8.82 -3.20
C SER A 177 3.35 7.52 -3.99
N LEU A 178 3.14 7.60 -5.32
CA LEU A 178 3.00 6.41 -6.16
C LEU A 178 4.23 5.47 -6.10
N PHE A 179 5.44 6.04 -6.17
CA PHE A 179 6.66 5.25 -6.08
C PHE A 179 7.04 4.91 -4.63
N ASN A 180 6.63 5.73 -3.66
CA ASN A 180 6.82 5.53 -2.23
C ASN A 180 6.07 4.27 -1.78
N ASP A 181 4.80 4.10 -2.19
CA ASP A 181 4.00 2.90 -1.88
C ASP A 181 4.67 1.61 -2.37
N ALA A 182 5.16 1.60 -3.61
CA ALA A 182 5.87 0.45 -4.16
C ALA A 182 7.16 0.14 -3.38
N THR A 183 7.91 1.18 -3.03
CA THR A 183 9.15 1.05 -2.25
C THR A 183 8.87 0.51 -0.85
N ALA A 184 7.80 0.99 -0.18
CA ALA A 184 7.42 0.56 1.16
C ALA A 184 6.97 -0.90 1.17
N ILE A 185 6.19 -1.33 0.17
CA ILE A 185 5.75 -2.73 0.03
C ILE A 185 6.95 -3.66 -0.16
N VAL A 186 7.90 -3.29 -1.03
CA VAL A 186 9.13 -4.08 -1.23
C VAL A 186 9.95 -4.16 0.06
N LEU A 187 10.13 -3.03 0.75
CA LEU A 187 10.89 -2.97 2.00
C LEU A 187 10.23 -3.79 3.11
N PHE A 188 8.91 -3.68 3.26
CA PHE A 188 8.12 -4.43 4.24
C PHE A 188 8.17 -5.93 3.96
N GLY A 189 7.92 -6.35 2.71
CA GLY A 189 7.97 -7.76 2.32
C GLY A 189 9.35 -8.39 2.55
N LEU A 190 10.40 -7.62 2.32
CA LEU A 190 11.78 -8.03 2.60
C LEU A 190 12.04 -8.19 4.11
N PHE A 191 11.54 -7.29 4.96
CA PHE A 191 11.66 -7.48 6.41
C PHE A 191 10.82 -8.67 6.92
N ILE A 192 9.65 -8.93 6.34
CA ILE A 192 8.87 -10.14 6.67
C ILE A 192 9.61 -11.41 6.24
N SER A 193 10.17 -11.46 5.03
CA SER A 193 10.93 -12.65 4.58
C SER A 193 12.12 -12.94 5.49
N MET A 194 12.74 -11.90 6.06
CA MET A 194 13.80 -12.04 7.06
C MET A 194 13.31 -12.65 8.37
N THR A 195 12.09 -12.36 8.83
CA THR A 195 11.54 -13.01 10.03
C THR A 195 11.27 -14.50 9.84
N LEU A 196 10.96 -14.91 8.61
CA LEU A 196 10.62 -16.29 8.25
C LEU A 196 11.86 -17.16 7.94
N SER A 197 13.00 -16.52 7.66
CA SER A 197 14.25 -17.20 7.32
C SER A 197 15.02 -17.57 8.59
N LEU A 198 15.30 -18.88 8.81
CA LEU A 198 16.02 -19.38 9.99
C LEU A 198 17.51 -18.98 10.06
N GLU A 199 18.07 -18.40 9.00
CA GLU A 199 19.48 -17.98 8.94
C GLU A 199 19.66 -16.58 9.54
N ASN A 200 19.99 -16.55 10.83
CA ASN A 200 20.19 -15.34 11.65
C ASN A 200 21.44 -14.49 11.30
N SER A 201 22.02 -14.62 10.09
CA SER A 201 23.20 -13.83 9.67
C SER A 201 22.82 -12.76 8.66
N LEU A 202 22.12 -11.73 9.12
CA LEU A 202 21.76 -10.58 8.28
C LEU A 202 22.93 -9.62 8.17
N THR A 203 23.47 -9.49 6.95
CA THR A 203 24.40 -8.40 6.62
C THR A 203 23.63 -7.32 5.88
N ALA A 204 23.86 -6.04 6.21
CA ALA A 204 23.22 -4.91 5.53
C ALA A 204 23.37 -4.96 3.99
N SER A 205 24.47 -5.54 3.50
CA SER A 205 24.69 -5.78 2.07
C SER A 205 23.67 -6.73 1.44
N ALA A 206 23.27 -7.81 2.14
CA ALA A 206 22.27 -8.75 1.63
C ALA A 206 20.91 -8.08 1.47
N VAL A 207 20.49 -7.30 2.47
CA VAL A 207 19.27 -6.48 2.46
C VAL A 207 19.25 -5.55 1.23
N ILE A 208 20.34 -4.82 0.99
CA ILE A 208 20.44 -3.88 -0.13
C ILE A 208 20.38 -4.61 -1.48
N ILE A 209 21.10 -5.73 -1.61
CA ILE A 209 21.11 -6.53 -2.85
C ILE A 209 19.72 -7.08 -3.14
N GLU A 210 19.05 -7.63 -2.13
CA GLU A 210 17.71 -8.18 -2.28
C GLU A 210 16.68 -7.10 -2.60
N PHE A 211 16.74 -5.96 -1.93
CA PHE A 211 15.93 -4.79 -2.25
C PHE A 211 16.10 -4.37 -3.73
N LEU A 212 17.35 -4.19 -4.17
CA LEU A 212 17.64 -3.80 -5.56
C LEU A 212 17.14 -4.86 -6.55
N LYS A 213 17.28 -6.15 -6.23
CA LYS A 213 16.82 -7.25 -7.08
C LYS A 213 15.29 -7.23 -7.24
N ILE A 214 14.54 -7.10 -6.15
CA ILE A 214 13.06 -7.07 -6.19
C ILE A 214 12.58 -5.79 -6.89
N PHE A 215 13.14 -4.65 -6.52
CA PHE A 215 12.74 -3.34 -7.06
C PHE A 215 13.02 -3.23 -8.56
N LEU A 216 14.26 -3.53 -8.99
CA LEU A 216 14.62 -3.49 -10.42
C LEU A 216 13.94 -4.61 -11.22
N GLY A 217 13.76 -5.80 -10.62
CA GLY A 217 13.03 -6.90 -11.25
C GLY A 217 11.57 -6.53 -11.53
N GLY A 218 10.89 -5.92 -10.54
CA GLY A 218 9.54 -5.39 -10.69
C GLY A 218 9.45 -4.31 -11.77
N LEU A 219 10.41 -3.38 -11.80
CA LEU A 219 10.49 -2.36 -12.84
C LEU A 219 10.62 -2.97 -14.25
N VAL A 220 11.54 -3.91 -14.44
CA VAL A 220 11.77 -4.56 -15.74
C VAL A 220 10.51 -5.32 -16.19
N LEU A 221 9.91 -6.11 -15.30
CA LEU A 221 8.69 -6.86 -15.61
C LEU A 221 7.51 -5.93 -15.92
N GLY A 222 7.36 -4.84 -15.16
CA GLY A 222 6.33 -3.83 -15.39
C GLY A 222 6.48 -3.14 -16.75
N VAL A 223 7.72 -2.80 -17.14
CA VAL A 223 8.02 -2.22 -18.47
C VAL A 223 7.67 -3.22 -19.58
N ILE A 224 8.08 -4.49 -19.45
CA ILE A 224 7.78 -5.53 -20.45
C ILE A 224 6.26 -5.71 -20.58
N ALA A 225 5.55 -5.87 -19.47
CA ALA A 225 4.09 -6.03 -19.47
C ALA A 225 3.39 -4.82 -20.08
N GLY A 226 3.80 -3.60 -19.70
CA GLY A 226 3.25 -2.36 -20.26
C GLY A 226 3.48 -2.23 -21.77
N LEU A 227 4.66 -2.65 -22.26
CA LEU A 227 4.94 -2.68 -23.71
C LEU A 227 4.06 -3.70 -24.44
N VAL A 228 3.91 -4.91 -23.88
CA VAL A 228 3.04 -5.94 -24.47
C VAL A 228 1.59 -5.46 -24.56
N VAL A 229 1.04 -4.92 -23.47
CA VAL A 229 -0.32 -4.36 -23.46
C VAL A 229 -0.45 -3.20 -24.44
N GLY A 230 0.55 -2.31 -24.50
CA GLY A 230 0.57 -1.20 -25.45
C GLY A 230 0.63 -1.63 -26.91
N MET A 231 1.34 -2.73 -27.22
CA MET A 231 1.35 -3.34 -28.55
C MET A 231 -0.01 -3.95 -28.89
N MET A 232 -0.60 -4.71 -27.97
CA MET A 232 -1.92 -5.31 -28.16
C MET A 232 -2.99 -4.23 -28.40
N ALA A 233 -2.96 -3.14 -27.65
CA ALA A 233 -3.88 -2.02 -27.83
C ALA A 233 -3.75 -1.36 -29.20
N LYS A 234 -2.53 -1.26 -29.75
CA LYS A 234 -2.30 -0.73 -31.11
C LYS A 234 -2.79 -1.69 -32.20
N VAL A 235 -2.65 -3.00 -31.99
CA VAL A 235 -3.11 -4.02 -32.95
C VAL A 235 -4.63 -4.18 -32.94
N ALA A 236 -5.28 -3.95 -31.79
CA ALA A 236 -6.74 -4.05 -31.62
C ALA A 236 -7.50 -2.75 -31.89
N GLY A 237 -6.82 -1.61 -32.06
CA GLY A 237 -7.45 -0.34 -32.42
C GLY A 237 -7.93 -0.34 -33.88
N PRO A 238 -9.11 0.24 -34.21
CA PRO A 238 -9.54 0.38 -35.60
C PRO A 238 -8.55 1.29 -36.37
N ALA A 239 -8.22 0.87 -37.59
CA ALA A 239 -7.43 1.63 -38.56
C ALA A 239 -8.06 3.00 -38.90
#